data_AF-A0A4Z0LDK4-F1
#
_entry.id   AF-A0A4Z0LDK4-F1
#
_cell.length_a   1.000
_cell.length_b   1.000
_cell.length_c   1.000
_cell.angle_alpha   90.00
_cell.angle_beta   90.00
_cell.angle_gamma   90.00
#
_symmetry.space_group_name_H-M   'P 1'
#
loop_
_entity.id
_entity.type
_entity.pdbx_description
1 polymer ?
#
loop_
_entity_poly.entity_id
_entity_poly.type
_entity_poly.pdbx_seq_one_letter_code
_entity_poly.pdbx_strand_id
1 'polypeptide(L)' 'MITHSFGIVNYLVLFGYLLAMMLVGVYFSRRQKTADDYFRGGGRVPGWAAGVSVFATTLSSITFMSIPAKAFTSDWTFI' A
#
# COMPACT_ATOMS: atom_id res chain seq x y z
N MET A 1 -15.01 -13.70 27.17
CA MET A 1 -14.26 -13.28 25.96
C MET A 1 -13.61 -11.95 26.31
N ILE A 2 -12.28 -11.90 26.49
CA ILE A 2 -11.61 -10.63 26.81
C ILE A 2 -11.52 -9.84 25.50
N THR A 3 -12.38 -8.84 25.34
CA THR A 3 -12.32 -7.90 24.23
C THR A 3 -11.25 -6.85 24.55
N HIS A 4 -10.03 -7.09 24.11
CA HIS A 4 -9.03 -6.03 24.09
C HIS A 4 -9.49 -4.96 23.10
N SER A 5 -9.77 -3.76 23.60
CA SER A 5 -9.98 -2.59 22.75
C SER A 5 -8.73 -2.39 21.89
N PHE A 6 -8.92 -2.03 20.62
CA PHE A 6 -7.83 -1.85 19.65
C PHE A 6 -6.75 -0.90 20.18
N GLY A 7 -7.09 0.02 21.07
CA GLY A 7 -6.14 0.89 21.75
C GLY A 7 -5.91 2.19 20.99
N ILE A 8 -5.82 3.28 21.74
CA ILE A 8 -5.73 4.63 21.17
C ILE A 8 -4.48 4.82 20.30
N VAL A 9 -3.35 4.23 20.69
CA VAL A 9 -2.09 4.30 19.93
C VAL A 9 -2.25 3.64 18.56
N ASN A 10 -2.89 2.47 18.48
CA ASN A 10 -3.12 1.78 17.21
C ASN A 10 -4.05 2.57 16.28
N TYR A 11 -5.10 3.20 16.83
CA TYR A 11 -5.94 4.11 16.05
C TYR A 11 -5.15 5.32 15.54
N LEU A 12 -4.30 5.94 16.35
CA LEU A 12 -3.47 7.06 15.92
C LEU A 12 -2.53 6.67 14.77
N VAL A 13 -1.90 5.50 14.84
CA VAL A 13 -1.04 5.00 13.76
C VAL A 13 -1.86 4.74 12.48
N LEU A 14 -3.03 4.11 12.60
CA LEU A 14 -3.92 3.84 11.47
C LEU A 14 -4.36 5.14 10.78
N PHE A 15 -4.92 6.09 11.54
CA PHE A 15 -5.38 7.36 10.96
C PHE A 15 -4.21 8.22 10.47
N GLY A 16 -3.06 8.16 11.13
CA GLY A 16 -1.83 8.81 10.65
C GLY A 16 -1.40 8.29 9.28
N TYR A 17 -1.41 6.96 9.09
CA TYR A 17 -1.12 6.34 7.79
C TYR A 17 -2.10 6.78 6.69
N LEU A 18 -3.40 6.74 6.98
CA LEU A 18 -4.43 7.16 6.02
C LEU A 18 -4.29 8.63 5.63
N LEU A 19 -4.03 9.49 6.61
CA LEU A 19 -3.82 10.92 6.38
C LEU A 19 -2.55 11.17 5.57
N ALA A 20 -1.46 10.47 5.84
CA ALA A 20 -0.24 10.55 5.03
C ALA A 20 -0.49 10.16 3.56
N MET A 21 -1.21 9.06 3.31
CA MET A 21 -1.58 8.65 1.95
C MET A 21 -2.42 9.72 1.24
N MET A 22 -3.38 10.33 1.94
CA MET A 22 -4.19 11.41 1.39
C MET A 22 -3.34 12.65 1.05
N LEU A 23 -2.42 13.05 1.93
CA LEU A 23 -1.54 14.19 1.71
C LEU A 23 -0.63 13.98 0.48
N VAL A 24 -0.11 12.76 0.30
CA VAL A 24 0.66 12.40 -0.90
C VAL A 24 -0.19 12.60 -2.16
N GLY A 25 -1.43 12.10 -2.17
CA GLY A 25 -2.36 12.29 -3.29
C GLY A 25 -2.63 13.77 -3.60
N VAL A 26 -2.94 14.57 -2.59
CA VAL A 26 -3.18 16.03 -2.76
C VAL A 26 -1.94 16.76 -3.27
N TYR A 27 -0.75 16.39 -2.78
CA TYR A 27 0.51 17.00 -3.23
C TYR A 27 0.77 16.74 -4.72
N PHE A 28 0.57 15.51 -5.20
CA PHE A 28 0.77 15.17 -6.60
C PHE A 28 -0.37 15.64 -7.51
N SER A 29 -1.60 15.77 -7.00
CA SER A 29 -2.72 16.34 -7.73
C SER A 29 -2.44 17.75 -8.25
N ARG A 30 -1.69 18.56 -7.49
CA ARG A 30 -1.29 19.92 -7.92
C ARG A 30 -0.29 19.95 -9.07
N ARG A 31 0.36 18.82 -9.38
CA ARG A 31 1.39 18.70 -10.43
C ARG A 31 0.82 18.18 -11.76
N GLN A 32 -0.48 17.92 -11.79
CA GLN A 32 -1.18 17.25 -12.87
C GLN A 32 -1.76 18.26 -13.87
N LYS A 33 -1.03 18.59 -14.93
CA LYS A 33 -1.44 19.62 -15.91
C LYS A 33 -1.87 19.06 -17.27
N THR A 34 -1.36 17.89 -17.65
CA THR A 34 -1.60 17.26 -18.96
C THR A 34 -1.92 15.77 -18.80
N ALA A 35 -2.56 15.14 -19.79
CA ALA A 35 -2.80 13.70 -19.77
C ALA A 35 -1.49 12.89 -19.65
N ASP A 36 -0.39 13.39 -20.21
CA ASP A 36 0.93 12.76 -20.11
C ASP A 36 1.44 12.73 -18.65
N ASP A 37 1.22 13.82 -17.91
CA ASP A 37 1.52 13.86 -16.48
C ASP A 37 0.70 12.82 -15.69
N TYR A 38 -0.53 12.54 -16.12
CA TYR A 38 -1.42 11.61 -15.41
C TYR A 38 -0.98 10.17 -15.59
N PHE A 39 -0.74 9.79 -16.85
CA PHE A 39 -0.55 8.40 -17.23
C PHE A 39 0.92 7.98 -17.26
N ARG A 40 1.83 8.89 -17.60
CA ARG A 40 3.27 8.60 -17.68
C ARG A 40 4.07 9.23 -16.54
N GLY A 41 3.42 9.96 -15.63
CA GLY A 41 4.10 10.71 -14.58
C GLY A 41 5.03 11.80 -15.12
N GLY A 42 4.82 12.23 -16.38
CA GLY A 42 5.68 13.17 -17.10
C GLY A 42 7.14 12.71 -17.19
N GLY A 43 7.41 11.40 -17.18
CA GLY A 43 8.77 10.84 -17.25
C GLY A 43 9.64 11.08 -16.00
N ARG A 44 9.03 11.50 -14.87
CA ARG A 44 9.76 11.92 -13.66
C ARG A 44 9.95 10.81 -12.62
N VAL A 45 9.41 9.62 -12.84
CA VAL A 45 9.44 8.51 -11.88
C VAL A 45 10.75 7.74 -12.03
N PRO A 46 11.60 7.66 -10.98
CA PRO A 46 12.83 6.88 -11.04
C PRO A 46 12.52 5.38 -11.05
N GLY A 47 13.37 4.58 -11.71
CA GLY A 47 13.12 3.15 -11.94
C GLY A 47 12.88 2.32 -10.68
N TRP A 48 13.57 2.64 -9.57
CA TRP A 48 13.36 1.95 -8.29
C TRP A 48 11.95 2.19 -7.72
N ALA A 49 11.42 3.42 -7.85
CA ALA A 49 10.09 3.76 -7.37
C ALA A 49 9.01 3.10 -8.23
N ALA A 50 9.23 3.02 -9.55
CA ALA A 50 8.37 2.25 -10.44
C ALA A 50 8.37 0.75 -10.08
N GLY A 51 9.54 0.16 -9.79
CA GLY A 51 9.65 -1.24 -9.37
C GLY A 51 8.87 -1.53 -8.08
N VAL A 52 9.02 -0.68 -7.05
CA VAL A 52 8.23 -0.79 -5.80
C VAL A 52 6.73 -0.65 -6.08
N SER A 53 6.33 0.25 -6.97
CA SER A 53 4.92 0.42 -7.35
C SER A 53 4.33 -0.83 -8.00
N VAL A 54 5.09 -1.47 -8.90
CA VAL A 54 4.64 -2.73 -9.55
C VAL A 54 4.44 -3.82 -8.50
N PHE A 55 5.42 -4.01 -7.63
CA PHE A 55 5.33 -4.99 -6.56
C PHE A 55 4.16 -4.73 -5.62
N ALA A 56 3.97 -3.48 -5.19
CA ALA A 56 2.84 -3.08 -4.35
C ALA A 56 1.47 -3.29 -5.04
N THR A 57 1.40 -3.15 -6.37
CA THR A 57 0.18 -3.41 -7.14
C THR A 57 -0.17 -4.90 -7.19
N THR A 58 0.85 -5.76 -7.26
CA THR A 58 0.65 -7.22 -7.28
C THR A 58 0.31 -7.80 -5.91
N LEU A 59 0.75 -7.16 -4.83
CA LEU A 59 0.44 -7.57 -3.47
C LEU A 59 -0.93 -7.04 -3.05
N SER A 60 -1.87 -7.97 -2.82
CA SER A 60 -3.21 -7.64 -2.33
C SER A 60 -3.40 -8.09 -0.87
N SER A 61 -4.49 -7.66 -0.25
CA SER A 61 -4.92 -8.16 1.07
C SER A 61 -5.14 -9.68 1.07
N ILE A 62 -5.57 -10.25 -0.06
CA ILE A 62 -5.74 -11.69 -0.24
C ILE A 62 -4.39 -12.37 -0.07
N THR A 63 -3.38 -11.93 -0.83
CA THR A 63 -2.02 -12.50 -0.75
C THR A 63 -1.45 -12.40 0.67
N PHE A 64 -1.63 -11.24 1.31
CA PHE A 64 -1.16 -10.98 2.67
C PHE A 64 -1.76 -11.93 3.71
N MET A 65 -3.04 -12.28 3.58
CA MET A 65 -3.72 -13.20 4.50
C MET A 65 -3.53 -14.67 4.11
N SER A 66 -3.64 -15.00 2.83
CA SER A 66 -3.70 -16.38 2.33
C SER A 66 -2.36 -17.10 2.38
N ILE A 67 -1.25 -16.43 2.09
CA ILE A 67 0.07 -17.09 2.09
C ILE A 67 0.45 -17.60 3.49
N PRO A 68 0.42 -16.78 4.56
CA PRO A 68 0.73 -17.28 5.91
C PRO A 68 -0.26 -18.35 6.37
N ALA A 69 -1.55 -18.21 6.04
CA ALA A 69 -2.55 -19.20 6.37
C ALA A 69 -2.24 -20.55 5.72
N LYS A 70 -1.87 -20.57 4.42
CA LYS A 70 -1.47 -21.80 3.74
C LYS A 70 -0.19 -22.38 4.32
N ALA A 71 0.84 -21.58 4.53
CA ALA A 71 2.09 -22.02 5.14
C ALA A 71 1.89 -22.64 6.54
N PHE A 72 0.92 -22.12 7.31
CA PHE A 72 0.55 -22.68 8.61
C PHE A 72 -0.15 -24.05 8.49
N THR A 73 -0.98 -24.25 7.46
CA THR A 73 -1.77 -25.47 7.28
C THR A 73 -1.11 -26.55 6.42
N SER A 74 -0.15 -26.20 5.56
CA SER A 74 0.48 -27.11 4.61
C SER A 74 2.02 -26.99 4.62
N ASP A 75 2.57 -26.28 3.64
CA ASP A 75 4.00 -26.20 3.32
C ASP A 75 4.28 -24.91 2.53
N TRP A 76 5.53 -24.74 2.08
CA TRP A 76 6.04 -23.50 1.50
C TRP A 76 6.00 -23.48 -0.04
N THR A 77 5.40 -24.47 -0.70
CA THR A 77 5.45 -24.61 -2.17
C THR A 77 4.70 -23.51 -2.92
N PHE A 78 3.81 -22.77 -2.24
CA PHE A 78 3.01 -21.67 -2.81
C PHE A 78 3.59 -20.27 -2.55
N ILE A 79 4.78 -20.18 -1.95
CA ILE A 79 5.56 -18.95 -1.77
C ILE A 79 6.58 -18.86 -2.91
#